data_AF-A0A502G0Q9-F1
#
_entry.id   AF-A0A502G0Q9-F1
#
_cell.length_a   1.000
_cell.length_b   1.000
_cell.length_c   1.000
_cell.angle_alpha   90.00
_cell.angle_beta   90.00
_cell.angle_gamma   90.00
#
_symmetry.space_group_name_H-M   'P 1'
#
loop_
_entity.id
_entity.type
_entity.pdbx_description
1 polymer ?
#
loop_
_entity_poly.entity_id
_entity_poly.type
_entity_poly.pdbx_seq_one_letter_code
_entity_poly.pdbx_strand_id
1 'polypeptide(L)'
;MGQWIDLLARVRVSRDSRRAPDDRSDFLHGASKVKWLRTLAALIILASLSGTAGAACTISVVSANFGSYSGSALDPGAVPVTISCASGEAYDVGLSAGMGQGATVSSRKLTGPGGAVLAYTLFQDPGRSIVWGNTSGTNSETGTGTDSEQILNMYPRLAAGQFIAPGTYTDTVTARVSSSSTETTTFTITAIVQAACTVESQSLSFGGYAGLETDGVAVVTVTCTNTTTYNLGLSVGDGNGATITTRRMTGPSSATLDYQLFQDSGRTTNWGDTVGADTMAGTGTGSAQSLSISGRIPSAQWVRPGSYSDVVIATVSY
;
A
#
# COMPACT_ATOMS: atom_id res chain seq x y z
N MET A 1 -42.23 -22.79 -20.16
CA MET A 1 -42.70 -21.48 -19.64
C MET A 1 -41.47 -20.58 -19.57
N GLY A 2 -41.45 -19.47 -20.31
CA GLY A 2 -40.35 -18.48 -20.35
C GLY A 2 -39.48 -18.54 -21.61
N GLN A 3 -39.82 -17.73 -22.62
CA GLN A 3 -39.12 -17.53 -23.90
C GLN A 3 -37.96 -16.52 -23.80
N TRP A 4 -36.95 -16.77 -24.65
CA TRP A 4 -36.05 -15.91 -25.45
C TRP A 4 -36.17 -14.37 -25.39
N ILE A 5 -35.04 -13.66 -25.58
CA ILE A 5 -34.70 -12.91 -26.83
C ILE A 5 -33.37 -12.12 -26.68
N ASP A 6 -32.47 -12.36 -27.63
CA ASP A 6 -31.28 -11.55 -27.97
C ASP A 6 -31.68 -10.19 -28.59
N LEU A 7 -30.98 -9.11 -28.22
CA LEU A 7 -31.15 -7.78 -28.82
C LEU A 7 -29.87 -7.34 -29.55
N LEU A 8 -29.86 -7.51 -30.88
CA LEU A 8 -28.95 -6.82 -31.80
C LEU A 8 -29.63 -5.54 -32.31
N ALA A 9 -29.06 -4.37 -32.00
CA ALA A 9 -29.51 -3.09 -32.56
C ALA A 9 -28.54 -2.60 -33.66
N ARG A 10 -29.00 -2.63 -34.92
CA ARG A 10 -28.40 -1.88 -36.04
C ARG A 10 -29.19 -0.59 -36.23
N VAL A 11 -28.50 0.55 -36.24
CA VAL A 11 -29.11 1.85 -36.59
C VAL A 11 -28.78 2.20 -38.04
N ARG A 12 -29.82 2.49 -38.81
CA ARG A 12 -29.79 3.00 -40.19
C ARG A 12 -30.61 4.29 -40.18
N VAL A 13 -30.06 5.41 -40.68
CA VAL A 13 -30.81 6.66 -40.88
C VAL A 13 -30.80 7.00 -42.36
N SER A 14 -31.99 7.33 -42.89
CA SER A 14 -32.30 7.55 -44.30
C SER A 14 -33.12 8.83 -44.45
N ARG A 15 -32.68 9.71 -45.39
CA ARG A 15 -33.38 10.71 -46.24
C ARG A 15 -34.34 11.71 -45.55
N ASP A 16 -34.65 12.92 -46.05
CA ASP A 16 -34.62 13.48 -47.40
C ASP A 16 -34.81 15.02 -47.38
N SER A 17 -34.38 15.66 -48.47
CA SER A 17 -34.98 16.79 -49.19
C SER A 17 -35.16 18.18 -48.56
N ARG A 18 -34.58 19.19 -49.24
CA ARG A 18 -35.23 20.39 -49.84
C ARG A 18 -34.15 21.28 -50.50
N ARG A 19 -34.07 21.36 -51.83
CA ARG A 19 -34.75 22.26 -52.81
C ARG A 19 -33.93 23.54 -53.12
N ALA A 20 -33.54 23.69 -54.39
CA ALA A 20 -32.85 24.83 -55.01
C ALA A 20 -33.78 26.06 -55.18
N PRO A 21 -33.25 27.23 -55.62
CA PRO A 21 -33.26 27.51 -57.07
C PRO A 21 -32.05 28.31 -57.64
N ASP A 22 -32.04 28.34 -58.98
CA ASP A 22 -31.14 28.96 -59.97
C ASP A 22 -30.70 30.42 -59.74
N ASP A 23 -29.50 30.78 -60.25
CA ASP A 23 -29.38 31.89 -61.20
C ASP A 23 -28.10 31.88 -62.08
N ARG A 24 -28.36 31.86 -63.39
CA ARG A 24 -27.77 32.59 -64.54
C ARG A 24 -26.26 32.69 -64.90
N SER A 25 -26.04 32.25 -66.14
CA SER A 25 -25.47 32.92 -67.34
C SER A 25 -23.96 32.99 -67.60
N ASP A 26 -23.55 32.21 -68.63
CA ASP A 26 -22.77 32.56 -69.83
C ASP A 26 -21.59 33.52 -69.73
N PHE A 27 -20.40 33.07 -70.18
CA PHE A 27 -19.69 33.75 -71.27
C PHE A 27 -18.71 32.81 -72.00
N LEU A 28 -18.67 32.99 -73.32
CA LEU A 28 -18.10 32.13 -74.35
C LEU A 28 -16.70 32.58 -74.80
N HIS A 29 -15.91 31.58 -75.23
CA HIS A 29 -14.94 31.58 -76.34
C HIS A 29 -13.63 32.39 -76.25
N GLY A 30 -12.52 31.66 -76.41
CA GLY A 30 -11.21 32.21 -76.76
C GLY A 30 -10.22 31.10 -77.14
N ALA A 31 -10.34 30.59 -78.37
CA ALA A 31 -9.40 29.64 -78.94
C ALA A 31 -8.09 30.34 -79.36
N SER A 32 -6.93 29.74 -79.06
CA SER A 32 -5.71 30.01 -79.84
C SER A 32 -4.89 28.74 -80.05
N LYS A 33 -4.58 28.53 -81.33
CA LYS A 33 -3.93 27.41 -81.97
C LYS A 33 -2.41 27.35 -81.73
N VAL A 34 -1.90 26.11 -81.69
CA VAL A 34 -0.67 25.62 -82.36
C VAL A 34 0.68 25.92 -81.68
N LYS A 35 1.41 24.85 -81.30
CA LYS A 35 2.61 24.34 -82.00
C LYS A 35 3.10 23.04 -81.37
N TRP A 36 3.27 22.02 -82.23
CA TRP A 36 3.97 20.77 -81.95
C TRP A 36 5.46 21.03 -81.71
N LEU A 37 6.04 20.44 -80.66
CA LEU A 37 7.48 20.19 -80.58
C LEU A 37 7.75 18.81 -79.96
N ARG A 38 8.76 18.14 -80.53
CA ARG A 38 9.12 16.74 -80.34
C ARG A 38 9.98 16.52 -79.06
N THR A 39 9.84 15.32 -78.50
CA THR A 39 10.84 14.51 -77.76
C THR A 39 11.44 15.02 -76.44
N LEU A 40 11.09 14.33 -75.34
CA LEU A 40 12.06 13.74 -74.39
C LEU A 40 11.34 12.77 -73.44
N ALA A 41 11.73 11.49 -73.48
CA ALA A 41 11.31 10.49 -72.52
C ALA A 41 11.90 10.84 -71.15
N ALA A 42 11.07 11.35 -70.24
CA ALA A 42 11.43 11.51 -68.84
C ALA A 42 11.24 10.17 -68.13
N LEU A 43 12.35 9.57 -67.75
CA LEU A 43 12.44 8.38 -66.91
C LEU A 43 11.73 8.65 -65.58
N ILE A 44 10.59 8.00 -65.35
CA ILE A 44 9.88 7.99 -64.07
C ILE A 44 10.74 7.18 -63.10
N ILE A 45 11.51 7.86 -62.23
CA ILE A 45 12.04 7.24 -61.02
C ILE A 45 10.95 7.40 -59.95
N LEU A 46 10.04 6.43 -59.90
CA LEU A 46 9.21 6.18 -58.73
C LEU A 46 10.17 5.68 -57.64
N ALA A 47 10.73 6.59 -56.85
CA ALA A 47 11.41 6.22 -55.62
C ALA A 47 10.34 5.63 -54.70
N SER A 48 10.24 4.31 -54.67
CA SER A 48 9.56 3.59 -53.61
C SER A 48 10.31 3.92 -52.31
N LEU A 49 9.86 4.95 -51.61
CA LEU A 49 10.07 5.04 -50.17
C LEU A 49 9.26 3.89 -49.56
N SER A 50 9.81 2.69 -49.63
CA SER A 50 9.49 1.60 -48.71
C SER A 50 10.05 2.03 -47.36
N GLY A 51 9.40 3.01 -46.71
CA GLY A 51 9.54 3.17 -45.28
C GLY A 51 8.93 1.92 -44.67
N THR A 52 9.73 0.88 -44.44
CA THR A 52 9.38 -0.17 -43.52
C THR A 52 9.18 0.53 -42.18
N ALA A 53 7.94 0.81 -41.80
CA ALA A 53 7.62 1.09 -40.42
C ALA A 53 8.08 -0.15 -39.65
N GLY A 54 9.26 -0.06 -39.02
CA GLY A 54 9.78 -1.10 -38.15
C GLY A 54 8.71 -1.42 -37.11
N ALA A 55 8.54 -2.70 -36.77
CA ALA A 55 7.58 -3.08 -35.75
C ALA A 55 7.91 -2.31 -34.46
N ALA A 56 6.95 -1.52 -33.97
CA ALA A 56 7.12 -0.74 -32.76
C ALA A 56 7.46 -1.69 -31.60
N CYS A 57 8.40 -1.29 -30.74
CA CYS A 57 8.73 -2.11 -29.59
C CYS A 57 7.51 -2.19 -28.66
N THR A 58 7.13 -3.40 -28.26
CA THR A 58 5.98 -3.64 -27.39
C THR A 58 6.41 -3.86 -25.94
N ILE A 59 5.52 -3.53 -25.00
CA ILE A 59 5.73 -3.72 -23.57
C ILE A 59 4.47 -4.26 -22.90
N SER A 60 4.64 -5.24 -22.01
CA SER A 60 3.60 -5.80 -21.16
C SER A 60 4.14 -6.05 -19.76
N VAL A 61 3.33 -5.79 -18.74
CA VAL A 61 3.73 -5.94 -17.32
C VAL A 61 2.63 -6.67 -16.57
N VAL A 62 3.02 -7.67 -15.78
CA VAL A 62 2.10 -8.36 -14.87
C VAL A 62 1.89 -7.50 -13.63
N SER A 63 0.63 -7.38 -13.17
CA SER A 63 0.33 -6.66 -11.92
C SER A 63 0.97 -7.35 -10.72
N ALA A 64 1.53 -6.56 -9.80
CA ALA A 64 2.20 -7.08 -8.61
C ALA A 64 1.27 -7.02 -7.39
N ASN A 65 1.41 -8.00 -6.50
CA ASN A 65 0.69 -8.04 -5.24
C ASN A 65 1.65 -8.39 -4.10
N PHE A 66 1.74 -7.51 -3.10
CA PHE A 66 2.52 -7.75 -1.89
C PHE A 66 1.86 -8.74 -0.94
N GLY A 67 0.54 -8.90 -1.00
CA GLY A 67 -0.24 -9.71 -0.07
C GLY A 67 -0.60 -8.95 1.21
N SER A 68 -0.70 -9.69 2.31
CA SER A 68 -1.08 -9.14 3.63
C SER A 68 0.11 -8.50 4.34
N TYR A 69 -0.03 -7.22 4.67
CA TYR A 69 0.96 -6.43 5.40
C TYR A 69 0.49 -6.14 6.82
N SER A 70 1.32 -6.51 7.79
CA SER A 70 1.09 -6.31 9.23
C SER A 70 2.21 -5.50 9.90
N GLY A 71 2.98 -4.74 9.12
CA GLY A 71 4.12 -3.94 9.60
C GLY A 71 5.50 -4.55 9.35
N SER A 72 5.58 -5.82 8.97
CA SER A 72 6.83 -6.49 8.57
C SER A 72 7.12 -6.30 7.09
N ALA A 73 8.39 -6.17 6.72
CA ALA A 73 8.77 -5.97 5.32
C ALA A 73 8.27 -7.12 4.42
N LEU A 74 7.80 -6.78 3.23
CA LEU A 74 7.38 -7.72 2.20
C LEU A 74 8.22 -7.51 0.94
N ASP A 75 8.94 -8.57 0.56
CA ASP A 75 9.88 -8.63 -0.55
C ASP A 75 9.47 -9.80 -1.47
N PRO A 76 8.34 -9.71 -2.22
CA PRO A 76 7.91 -10.82 -3.06
C PRO A 76 8.89 -11.04 -4.23
N GLY A 77 8.71 -12.16 -4.94
CA GLY A 77 9.59 -12.57 -6.04
C GLY A 77 9.61 -11.60 -7.22
N ALA A 78 10.45 -11.91 -8.21
CA ALA A 78 10.54 -11.16 -9.45
C ALA A 78 9.17 -11.10 -10.16
N VAL A 79 8.81 -9.91 -10.63
CA VAL A 79 7.63 -9.67 -11.47
C VAL A 79 8.13 -9.38 -12.89
N PRO A 80 7.70 -10.16 -13.89
CA PRO A 80 8.21 -9.99 -15.25
C PRO A 80 7.66 -8.72 -15.92
N VAL A 81 8.57 -7.97 -16.52
CA VAL A 81 8.32 -6.90 -17.50
C VAL A 81 8.77 -7.45 -18.85
N THR A 82 7.81 -7.80 -19.70
CA THR A 82 8.08 -8.41 -21.00
C THR A 82 8.12 -7.32 -22.07
N ILE A 83 9.19 -7.32 -22.86
CA ILE A 83 9.34 -6.45 -24.02
C ILE A 83 9.62 -7.29 -25.27
N SER A 84 9.25 -6.76 -26.43
CA SER A 84 9.65 -7.33 -27.71
C SER A 84 9.97 -6.18 -28.66
N CYS A 85 11.27 -6.03 -28.94
CA CYS A 85 11.80 -5.04 -29.87
C CYS A 85 12.53 -5.75 -31.03
N ALA A 86 12.58 -5.10 -32.19
CA ALA A 86 13.32 -5.59 -33.35
C ALA A 86 14.83 -5.76 -33.04
N SER A 87 15.48 -6.74 -33.67
CA SER A 87 16.88 -7.05 -33.45
C SER A 87 17.79 -5.86 -33.76
N GLY A 88 18.68 -5.53 -32.83
CA GLY A 88 19.59 -4.40 -32.97
C GLY A 88 18.98 -3.03 -32.60
N GLU A 89 17.68 -2.93 -32.33
CA GLU A 89 17.09 -1.69 -31.82
C GLU A 89 17.43 -1.49 -30.33
N ALA A 90 18.07 -0.36 -30.01
CA ALA A 90 18.27 0.03 -28.63
C ALA A 90 16.93 0.45 -28.00
N TYR A 91 16.70 0.04 -26.75
CA TYR A 91 15.52 0.43 -25.98
C TYR A 91 15.89 0.95 -24.59
N ASP A 92 14.99 1.76 -24.03
CA ASP A 92 15.00 2.27 -22.65
C ASP A 92 13.62 2.05 -22.02
N VAL A 93 13.57 1.32 -20.90
CA VAL A 93 12.37 0.96 -20.15
C VAL A 93 12.33 1.71 -18.83
N GLY A 94 11.36 2.61 -18.71
CA GLY A 94 11.13 3.42 -17.51
C GLY A 94 9.81 3.09 -16.82
N LEU A 95 9.81 3.12 -15.49
CA LEU A 95 8.64 2.99 -14.63
C LEU A 95 8.34 4.33 -13.94
N SER A 96 7.14 4.88 -14.17
CA SER A 96 6.68 6.12 -13.54
C SER A 96 6.58 6.02 -12.01
N ALA A 97 6.36 7.15 -11.32
CA ALA A 97 6.17 7.20 -9.87
C ALA A 97 4.83 6.62 -9.38
N GLY A 98 3.92 6.25 -10.29
CA GLY A 98 2.55 5.88 -9.96
C GLY A 98 1.62 7.09 -9.83
N MET A 99 0.42 6.86 -9.33
CA MET A 99 -0.63 7.89 -9.16
C MET A 99 -0.78 8.38 -7.73
N GLY A 100 -0.15 7.73 -6.75
CA GLY A 100 -0.30 8.09 -5.35
C GLY A 100 0.21 9.50 -5.03
N GLN A 101 -0.46 10.18 -4.09
CA GLN A 101 -0.13 11.55 -3.72
C GLN A 101 1.29 11.65 -3.15
N GLY A 102 2.09 12.58 -3.68
CA GLY A 102 3.48 12.79 -3.24
C GLY A 102 4.44 11.64 -3.60
N ALA A 103 4.03 10.75 -4.50
CA ALA A 103 4.87 9.66 -4.96
C ALA A 103 6.07 10.15 -5.78
N THR A 104 7.20 9.49 -5.59
CA THR A 104 8.40 9.62 -6.43
C THR A 104 8.83 8.23 -6.89
N VAL A 105 9.71 8.12 -7.88
CA VAL A 105 10.24 6.81 -8.29
C VAL A 105 11.03 6.10 -7.19
N SER A 106 11.60 6.83 -6.23
CA SER A 106 12.28 6.27 -5.05
C SER A 106 11.33 5.96 -3.88
N SER A 107 10.15 6.56 -3.84
CA SER A 107 9.11 6.29 -2.84
C SER A 107 7.73 6.36 -3.50
N ARG A 108 7.34 5.26 -4.14
CA ARG A 108 6.01 5.14 -4.74
C ARG A 108 4.98 4.92 -3.64
N LYS A 109 3.71 5.23 -3.92
CA LYS A 109 2.64 5.24 -2.91
C LYS A 109 1.45 4.43 -3.40
N LEU A 110 1.14 3.36 -2.69
CA LEU A 110 -0.19 2.78 -2.76
C LEU A 110 -1.15 3.68 -1.99
N THR A 111 -2.34 3.92 -2.54
CA THR A 111 -3.39 4.72 -1.90
C THR A 111 -4.50 3.78 -1.41
N GLY A 112 -4.93 4.00 -0.17
CA GLY A 112 -5.97 3.21 0.48
C GLY A 112 -7.14 4.06 1.01
N PRO A 113 -7.94 3.51 1.93
CA PRO A 113 -9.10 4.20 2.49
C PRO A 113 -8.74 5.56 3.10
N GLY A 114 -9.63 6.55 2.93
CA GLY A 114 -9.43 7.89 3.49
C GLY A 114 -8.23 8.66 2.94
N GLY A 115 -7.62 8.21 1.82
CA GLY A 115 -6.42 8.83 1.25
C GLY A 115 -5.13 8.45 1.98
N ALA A 116 -5.17 7.45 2.87
CA ALA A 116 -3.96 6.92 3.49
C ALA A 116 -2.99 6.37 2.42
N VAL A 117 -1.69 6.52 2.65
CA VAL A 117 -0.65 6.09 1.70
C VAL A 117 0.30 5.07 2.33
N LEU A 118 0.61 4.02 1.57
CA LEU A 118 1.61 3.00 1.90
C LEU A 118 2.78 3.10 0.93
N ALA A 119 3.98 3.32 1.43
CA ALA A 119 5.16 3.48 0.59
C ALA A 119 5.72 2.12 0.14
N TYR A 120 6.13 2.05 -1.11
CA TYR A 120 6.84 0.92 -1.69
C TYR A 120 7.87 1.40 -2.70
N THR A 121 8.78 0.52 -3.08
CA THR A 121 9.83 0.79 -4.07
C THR A 121 9.95 -0.39 -5.02
N LEU A 122 10.27 -0.12 -6.28
CA LEU A 122 10.51 -1.11 -7.33
C LEU A 122 12.01 -1.10 -7.65
N PHE A 123 12.63 -2.27 -7.72
CA PHE A 123 14.06 -2.41 -7.94
C PHE A 123 14.36 -3.23 -9.20
N GLN A 124 15.54 -2.99 -9.76
CA GLN A 124 16.08 -3.68 -10.93
C GLN A 124 16.74 -5.02 -10.58
N ASP A 125 17.24 -5.13 -9.33
CA ASP A 125 18.05 -6.25 -8.88
C ASP A 125 17.41 -7.01 -7.70
N PRO A 126 17.70 -8.33 -7.55
CA PRO A 126 17.23 -9.12 -6.41
C PRO A 126 17.67 -8.58 -5.04
N GLY A 127 18.83 -7.90 -4.99
CA GLY A 127 19.37 -7.28 -3.79
C GLY A 127 18.63 -6.01 -3.38
N ARG A 128 17.76 -5.47 -4.25
CA ARG A 128 17.01 -4.23 -4.06
C ARG A 128 17.93 -3.07 -3.70
N SER A 129 18.99 -2.95 -4.51
CA SER A 129 20.01 -1.91 -4.37
C SER A 129 19.85 -0.79 -5.40
N ILE A 130 19.23 -1.08 -6.54
CA ILE A 130 19.02 -0.13 -7.63
C ILE A 130 17.53 0.09 -7.86
N VAL A 131 17.07 1.30 -7.55
CA VAL A 131 15.67 1.69 -7.76
C VAL A 131 15.38 1.76 -9.26
N TRP A 132 14.31 1.13 -9.71
CA TRP A 132 13.80 1.29 -11.06
C TRP A 132 12.89 2.52 -11.13
N GLY A 133 13.34 3.54 -11.85
CA GLY A 133 12.62 4.76 -12.17
C GLY A 133 12.45 4.96 -13.68
N ASN A 134 12.47 6.21 -14.13
CA ASN A 134 12.14 6.60 -15.50
C ASN A 134 13.09 7.65 -16.09
N THR A 135 14.27 7.82 -15.50
CA THR A 135 15.30 8.74 -15.99
C THR A 135 16.37 7.96 -16.73
N SER A 136 16.46 8.17 -18.05
CA SER A 136 17.43 7.50 -18.90
C SER A 136 18.87 7.74 -18.45
N GLY A 137 19.68 6.67 -18.43
CA GLY A 137 21.07 6.69 -17.96
C GLY A 137 21.24 6.86 -16.45
N THR A 138 20.13 6.90 -15.68
CA THR A 138 20.18 6.99 -14.21
C THR A 138 19.50 5.80 -13.55
N ASN A 139 18.24 5.52 -13.90
CA ASN A 139 17.44 4.50 -13.22
C ASN A 139 16.37 3.86 -14.11
N SER A 140 16.47 3.97 -15.43
CA SER A 140 15.75 3.12 -16.38
C SER A 140 16.56 1.85 -16.68
N GLU A 141 15.91 0.86 -17.29
CA GLU A 141 16.57 -0.33 -17.83
C GLU A 141 16.83 -0.15 -19.32
N THR A 142 18.04 -0.43 -19.79
CA THR A 142 18.40 -0.27 -21.21
C THR A 142 18.91 -1.58 -21.80
N GLY A 143 18.67 -1.80 -23.08
CA GLY A 143 19.21 -2.95 -23.79
C GLY A 143 19.03 -2.86 -25.29
N THR A 144 19.23 -3.99 -25.96
CA THR A 144 19.08 -4.13 -27.41
C THR A 144 18.10 -5.24 -27.71
N GLY A 145 17.17 -4.99 -28.63
CA GLY A 145 16.20 -5.96 -29.10
C GLY A 145 16.85 -7.16 -29.78
N THR A 146 16.12 -8.28 -29.80
CA THR A 146 16.61 -9.58 -30.31
C THR A 146 15.62 -10.27 -31.26
N ASP A 147 14.60 -9.55 -31.79
CA ASP A 147 13.47 -10.15 -32.53
C ASP A 147 12.75 -11.26 -31.75
N SER A 148 12.77 -11.18 -30.42
CA SER A 148 12.15 -12.17 -29.52
C SER A 148 11.77 -11.50 -28.20
N GLU A 149 10.89 -12.15 -27.44
CA GLU A 149 10.53 -11.68 -26.11
C GLU A 149 11.73 -11.68 -25.18
N GLN A 150 11.93 -10.55 -24.49
CA GLN A 150 12.93 -10.37 -23.45
C GLN A 150 12.21 -10.07 -22.14
N ILE A 151 12.68 -10.66 -21.05
CA ILE A 151 12.11 -10.49 -19.71
C ILE A 151 13.08 -9.69 -18.86
N LEU A 152 12.63 -8.51 -18.42
CA LEU A 152 13.27 -7.73 -17.39
C LEU A 152 12.56 -8.03 -16.06
N ASN A 153 13.32 -8.25 -14.98
CA ASN A 153 12.74 -8.63 -13.70
C ASN A 153 12.60 -7.41 -12.78
N MET A 154 11.37 -7.09 -12.40
CA MET A 154 11.07 -6.06 -11.40
C MET A 154 11.01 -6.70 -10.00
N TYR A 155 11.74 -6.14 -9.05
CA TYR A 155 11.79 -6.61 -7.66
C TYR A 155 11.13 -5.59 -6.73
N PRO A 156 9.84 -5.75 -6.42
CA PRO A 156 9.15 -4.84 -5.51
C PRO A 156 9.55 -5.07 -4.04
N ARG A 157 9.46 -4.01 -3.24
CA ARG A 157 9.63 -4.03 -1.78
C ARG A 157 8.64 -3.10 -1.11
N LEU A 158 8.06 -3.59 -0.03
CA LEU A 158 7.29 -2.81 0.91
C LEU A 158 8.00 -2.86 2.26
N ALA A 159 8.53 -1.72 2.70
CA ALA A 159 9.37 -1.66 3.89
C ALA A 159 8.57 -1.91 5.19
N ALA A 160 9.25 -2.38 6.24
CA ALA A 160 8.66 -2.54 7.57
C ALA A 160 8.32 -1.19 8.22
N GLY A 161 7.51 -1.22 9.28
CA GLY A 161 7.26 -0.08 10.16
C GLY A 161 6.22 0.94 9.66
N GLN A 162 5.42 0.61 8.66
CA GLN A 162 4.39 1.51 8.11
C GLN A 162 3.01 1.21 8.70
N PHE A 163 2.76 1.62 9.94
CA PHE A 163 1.53 1.31 10.66
C PHE A 163 0.33 2.20 10.27
N ILE A 164 -0.16 2.05 9.03
CA ILE A 164 -1.27 2.84 8.49
C ILE A 164 -2.64 2.14 8.66
N ALA A 165 -3.71 2.82 8.22
CA ALA A 165 -5.08 2.32 8.35
C ALA A 165 -5.27 0.96 7.63
N PRO A 166 -5.93 -0.04 8.27
CA PRO A 166 -6.26 -1.30 7.61
C PRO A 166 -7.10 -1.10 6.35
N GLY A 167 -6.90 -1.95 5.35
CA GLY A 167 -7.67 -1.93 4.11
C GLY A 167 -6.87 -2.33 2.87
N THR A 168 -7.51 -2.21 1.72
CA THR A 168 -6.89 -2.47 0.42
C THR A 168 -6.21 -1.22 -0.09
N TYR A 169 -4.95 -1.37 -0.52
CA TYR A 169 -4.11 -0.31 -1.05
C TYR A 169 -3.72 -0.62 -2.48
N THR A 170 -3.86 0.35 -3.37
CA THR A 170 -3.57 0.19 -4.80
C THR A 170 -2.75 1.35 -5.35
N ASP A 171 -1.92 1.07 -6.35
CA ASP A 171 -1.25 2.06 -7.18
C ASP A 171 -1.35 1.62 -8.64
N THR A 172 -1.34 2.58 -9.56
CA THR A 172 -1.24 2.32 -11.00
C THR A 172 0.03 2.93 -11.53
N VAL A 173 0.94 2.08 -11.99
CA VAL A 173 2.23 2.48 -12.53
C VAL A 173 2.17 2.40 -14.04
N THR A 174 2.57 3.48 -14.71
CA THR A 174 2.84 3.46 -16.16
C THR A 174 4.25 2.93 -16.39
N ALA A 175 4.37 1.88 -17.20
CA ALA A 175 5.60 1.43 -17.81
C ALA A 175 5.70 2.00 -19.22
N ARG A 176 6.89 2.46 -19.59
CA ARG A 176 7.19 3.02 -20.90
C ARG A 176 8.39 2.31 -21.48
N VAL A 177 8.29 1.89 -22.74
CA VAL A 177 9.45 1.53 -23.55
C VAL A 177 9.68 2.60 -24.61
N SER A 178 10.92 3.04 -24.74
CA SER A 178 11.36 4.01 -25.76
C SER A 178 12.42 3.38 -26.65
N SER A 179 12.15 3.29 -27.94
CA SER A 179 13.12 2.94 -28.98
C SER A 179 13.00 3.94 -30.15
N SER A 180 12.80 3.46 -31.38
CA SER A 180 12.38 4.25 -32.55
C SER A 180 10.98 4.85 -32.41
N SER A 181 10.17 4.27 -31.51
CA SER A 181 8.84 4.75 -31.10
C SER A 181 8.72 4.67 -29.57
N THR A 182 7.68 5.27 -28.99
CA THR A 182 7.41 5.18 -27.56
C THR A 182 6.07 4.48 -27.37
N GLU A 183 6.09 3.37 -26.64
CA GLU A 183 4.90 2.62 -26.24
C GLU A 183 4.77 2.64 -24.72
N THR A 184 3.54 2.63 -24.24
CA THR A 184 3.24 2.66 -22.80
C THR A 184 2.16 1.66 -22.45
N THR A 185 2.28 1.07 -21.26
CA THR A 185 1.24 0.24 -20.66
C THR A 185 1.11 0.60 -19.18
N THR A 186 0.00 0.24 -18.57
CA THR A 186 -0.23 0.44 -17.13
C THR A 186 -0.46 -0.89 -16.44
N PHE A 187 0.04 -1.01 -15.22
CA PHE A 187 -0.16 -2.17 -14.37
C PHE A 187 -0.42 -1.73 -12.93
N THR A 188 -1.02 -2.63 -12.15
CA THR A 188 -1.39 -2.32 -10.76
C THR A 188 -0.40 -2.93 -9.79
N ILE A 189 -0.13 -2.20 -8.70
CA ILE A 189 0.53 -2.73 -7.50
C ILE A 189 -0.54 -2.76 -6.41
N THR A 190 -0.60 -3.83 -5.64
CA THR A 190 -1.60 -3.99 -4.58
C THR A 190 -0.98 -4.51 -3.27
N ALA A 191 -1.59 -4.14 -2.15
CA ALA A 191 -1.32 -4.70 -0.82
C ALA A 191 -2.60 -4.64 0.04
N ILE A 192 -2.69 -5.50 1.04
CA ILE A 192 -3.78 -5.48 2.04
C ILE A 192 -3.15 -5.23 3.41
N VAL A 193 -3.44 -4.07 4.01
CA VAL A 193 -2.99 -3.77 5.38
C VAL A 193 -3.96 -4.39 6.37
N GLN A 194 -3.43 -5.22 7.27
CA GLN A 194 -4.21 -5.86 8.34
C GLN A 194 -4.12 -5.04 9.64
N ALA A 195 -5.14 -5.16 10.48
CA ALA A 195 -5.06 -4.68 11.85
C ALA A 195 -3.98 -5.45 12.61
N ALA A 196 -3.11 -4.75 13.34
CA ALA A 196 -2.07 -5.35 14.14
C ALA A 196 -1.78 -4.47 15.35
N CYS A 197 -1.56 -5.10 16.51
CA CYS A 197 -1.15 -4.43 17.74
C CYS A 197 0.00 -5.19 18.41
N THR A 198 0.93 -4.45 19.00
CA THR A 198 1.95 -4.98 19.90
C THR A 198 1.85 -4.31 21.27
N VAL A 199 2.30 -5.02 22.29
CA VAL A 199 2.25 -4.58 23.69
C VAL A 199 3.61 -4.80 24.33
N GLU A 200 4.10 -3.78 25.01
CA GLU A 200 5.29 -3.84 25.85
C GLU A 200 4.94 -3.30 27.24
N SER A 201 5.41 -3.94 28.30
CA SER A 201 5.06 -3.56 29.68
C SER A 201 6.29 -3.40 30.56
N GLN A 202 6.23 -2.45 31.48
CA GLN A 202 7.23 -2.25 32.52
C GLN A 202 6.77 -2.88 33.84
N SER A 203 7.72 -3.28 34.68
CA SER A 203 7.42 -3.80 36.02
C SER A 203 6.89 -2.69 36.94
N LEU A 204 5.83 -3.01 37.69
CA LEU A 204 5.31 -2.16 38.76
C LEU A 204 6.03 -2.49 40.08
N SER A 205 6.56 -1.48 40.76
CA SER A 205 7.13 -1.64 42.10
C SER A 205 6.44 -0.72 43.10
N PHE A 206 6.05 -1.29 44.23
CA PHE A 206 5.49 -0.56 45.37
C PHE A 206 6.57 -0.13 46.38
N GLY A 207 7.78 -0.68 46.30
CA GLY A 207 8.80 -0.47 47.33
C GLY A 207 8.44 -1.11 48.67
N GLY A 208 8.81 -0.46 49.77
CA GLY A 208 8.60 -0.98 51.13
C GLY A 208 7.17 -0.75 51.62
N TYR A 209 6.49 -1.82 52.03
CA TYR A 209 5.17 -1.77 52.65
C TYR A 209 5.25 -2.08 54.14
N ALA A 210 4.68 -1.21 54.98
CA ALA A 210 4.73 -1.30 56.44
C ALA A 210 3.34 -1.12 57.09
N GLY A 211 2.28 -1.58 56.40
CA GLY A 211 0.90 -1.48 56.89
C GLY A 211 0.21 -0.14 56.62
N LEU A 212 0.89 0.79 55.95
CA LEU A 212 0.32 2.04 55.43
C LEU A 212 0.02 1.90 53.93
N GLU A 213 -0.91 2.69 53.42
CA GLU A 213 -1.19 2.72 51.99
C GLU A 213 0.08 3.03 51.20
N THR A 214 0.36 2.22 50.18
CA THR A 214 1.53 2.38 49.31
C THR A 214 1.09 2.32 47.87
N ASP A 215 1.50 3.32 47.10
CA ASP A 215 1.16 3.44 45.69
C ASP A 215 2.37 3.15 44.79
N GLY A 216 2.09 2.68 43.56
CA GLY A 216 3.09 2.48 42.53
C GLY A 216 2.56 2.91 41.17
N VAL A 217 3.45 3.16 40.21
CA VAL A 217 3.08 3.44 38.82
C VAL A 217 3.96 2.60 37.89
N ALA A 218 3.35 2.05 36.84
CA ALA A 218 4.03 1.40 35.74
C ALA A 218 3.49 1.93 34.41
N VAL A 219 4.21 1.67 33.33
CA VAL A 219 3.79 2.05 31.98
C VAL A 219 3.65 0.79 31.13
N VAL A 220 2.57 0.73 30.38
CA VAL A 220 2.35 -0.22 29.29
C VAL A 220 2.26 0.56 27.98
N THR A 221 3.05 0.16 27.01
CA THR A 221 3.12 0.77 25.68
C THR A 221 2.37 -0.12 24.70
N VAL A 222 1.35 0.43 24.05
CA VAL A 222 0.60 -0.23 22.98
C VAL A 222 0.93 0.43 21.66
N THR A 223 1.29 -0.36 20.65
CA THR A 223 1.48 0.14 19.28
C THR A 223 0.54 -0.60 18.36
N CYS A 224 -0.51 0.07 17.88
CA CYS A 224 -1.47 -0.48 16.93
C CYS A 224 -1.37 0.23 15.59
N THR A 225 -1.69 -0.48 14.50
CA THR A 225 -1.91 0.14 13.19
C THR A 225 -2.90 1.30 13.30
N ASN A 226 -2.66 2.38 12.57
CA ASN A 226 -3.47 3.59 12.67
C ASN A 226 -4.96 3.25 12.47
N THR A 227 -5.86 3.93 13.19
CA THR A 227 -7.32 3.72 13.20
C THR A 227 -7.81 2.39 13.76
N THR A 228 -6.93 1.44 14.11
CA THR A 228 -7.33 0.18 14.75
C THR A 228 -7.79 0.45 16.18
N THR A 229 -9.08 0.24 16.45
CA THR A 229 -9.62 0.30 17.81
C THR A 229 -9.12 -0.89 18.62
N TYR A 230 -8.80 -0.69 19.89
CA TYR A 230 -8.35 -1.76 20.76
C TYR A 230 -8.88 -1.62 22.19
N ASN A 231 -8.86 -2.72 22.93
CA ASN A 231 -9.06 -2.77 24.38
C ASN A 231 -7.84 -3.42 25.03
N LEU A 232 -7.24 -2.76 26.02
CA LEU A 232 -6.18 -3.30 26.84
C LEU A 232 -6.75 -3.78 28.18
N GLY A 233 -6.70 -5.08 28.42
CA GLY A 233 -7.11 -5.72 29.67
C GLY A 233 -5.92 -6.19 30.50
N LEU A 234 -6.09 -6.20 31.82
CA LEU A 234 -5.12 -6.72 32.79
C LEU A 234 -5.74 -7.90 33.55
N SER A 235 -5.10 -9.06 33.49
CA SER A 235 -5.59 -10.28 34.14
C SER A 235 -5.63 -10.15 35.68
N VAL A 236 -6.21 -11.16 36.33
CA VAL A 236 -6.31 -11.24 37.80
C VAL A 236 -4.96 -11.47 38.52
N GLY A 237 -3.93 -11.89 37.79
CA GLY A 237 -2.65 -12.33 38.35
C GLY A 237 -2.64 -13.80 38.76
N ASP A 238 -1.51 -14.26 39.29
CA ASP A 238 -1.26 -15.66 39.69
C ASP A 238 -1.59 -15.92 41.17
N GLY A 239 -1.88 -14.87 41.94
CA GLY A 239 -2.16 -14.96 43.37
C GLY A 239 -3.38 -15.83 43.71
N ASN A 240 -3.22 -16.72 44.70
CA ASN A 240 -4.30 -17.63 45.10
C ASN A 240 -5.52 -16.87 45.67
N GLY A 241 -6.70 -17.13 45.08
CA GLY A 241 -7.95 -16.44 45.44
C GLY A 241 -7.99 -14.96 45.06
N ALA A 242 -7.10 -14.51 44.17
CA ALA A 242 -7.15 -13.18 43.60
C ALA A 242 -8.44 -13.00 42.77
N THR A 243 -8.89 -11.75 42.68
CA THR A 243 -9.98 -11.29 41.81
C THR A 243 -9.53 -10.03 41.09
N ILE A 244 -10.22 -9.64 40.01
CA ILE A 244 -9.86 -8.44 39.25
C ILE A 244 -9.82 -7.17 40.11
N THR A 245 -10.73 -7.03 41.07
CA THR A 245 -10.79 -5.87 41.97
C THR A 245 -9.90 -6.00 43.22
N THR A 246 -9.38 -7.20 43.50
CA THR A 246 -8.48 -7.51 44.62
C THR A 246 -7.46 -8.54 44.18
N ARG A 247 -6.37 -8.06 43.57
CA ARG A 247 -5.25 -8.89 43.12
C ARG A 247 -4.35 -9.22 44.28
N ARG A 248 -3.53 -10.26 44.16
CA ARG A 248 -2.71 -10.76 45.27
C ARG A 248 -1.29 -11.06 44.85
N MET A 249 -0.34 -10.40 45.50
CA MET A 249 1.04 -10.83 45.45
C MET A 249 1.26 -11.99 46.43
N THR A 250 2.05 -12.98 46.03
CA THR A 250 2.40 -14.13 46.87
C THR A 250 3.80 -13.93 47.44
N GLY A 251 3.94 -14.17 48.73
CA GLY A 251 5.19 -14.05 49.49
C GLY A 251 5.54 -15.33 50.26
N PRO A 252 6.40 -15.25 51.29
CA PRO A 252 6.89 -16.41 52.02
C PRO A 252 5.78 -17.24 52.66
N SER A 253 5.92 -18.56 52.63
CA SER A 253 4.92 -19.50 53.18
C SER A 253 3.52 -19.33 52.58
N SER A 254 3.44 -18.92 51.31
CA SER A 254 2.18 -18.65 50.60
C SER A 254 1.33 -17.54 51.23
N ALA A 255 1.93 -16.66 52.03
CA ALA A 255 1.27 -15.45 52.50
C ALA A 255 0.90 -14.57 51.29
N THR A 256 -0.26 -13.93 51.33
CA THR A 256 -0.72 -13.04 50.27
C THR A 256 -0.75 -11.59 50.75
N LEU A 257 -0.42 -10.66 49.86
CA LEU A 257 -0.57 -9.22 50.05
C LEU A 257 -1.45 -8.68 48.93
N ASP A 258 -2.59 -8.10 49.31
CA ASP A 258 -3.60 -7.65 48.37
C ASP A 258 -3.22 -6.30 47.76
N TYR A 259 -3.50 -6.11 46.48
CA TYR A 259 -3.28 -4.87 45.75
C TYR A 259 -4.33 -4.68 44.66
N GLN A 260 -4.38 -3.47 44.11
CA GLN A 260 -5.36 -3.06 43.10
C GLN A 260 -4.65 -2.29 41.99
N LEU A 261 -5.17 -2.38 40.76
CA LEU A 261 -4.66 -1.67 39.59
C LEU A 261 -5.78 -0.82 38.99
N PHE A 262 -5.46 0.41 38.61
CA PHE A 262 -6.41 1.41 38.19
C PHE A 262 -5.98 2.09 36.90
N GLN A 263 -6.98 2.53 36.14
CA GLN A 263 -6.85 3.23 34.86
C GLN A 263 -6.43 4.70 35.03
N ASP A 264 -6.70 5.28 36.20
CA ASP A 264 -6.49 6.70 36.49
C ASP A 264 -5.60 6.92 37.71
N SER A 265 -4.92 8.06 37.75
CA SER A 265 -4.05 8.45 38.87
C SER A 265 -4.80 8.70 40.18
N GLY A 266 -6.11 8.96 40.10
CA GLY A 266 -6.99 9.08 41.27
C GLY A 266 -7.39 7.74 41.86
N ARG A 267 -7.11 6.63 41.16
CA ARG A 267 -7.43 5.25 41.56
C ARG A 267 -8.92 5.05 41.83
N THR A 268 -9.72 5.57 40.91
CA THR A 268 -11.19 5.53 41.01
C THR A 268 -11.80 4.49 40.07
N THR A 269 -11.12 4.18 38.97
CA THR A 269 -11.55 3.22 37.95
C THR A 269 -10.68 1.99 37.98
N ASN A 270 -11.22 0.87 38.46
CA ASN A 270 -10.52 -0.42 38.46
C ASN A 270 -10.14 -0.83 37.02
N TRP A 271 -8.96 -1.38 36.85
CA TRP A 271 -8.52 -1.96 35.58
C TRP A 271 -8.65 -3.49 35.63
N GLY A 272 -9.48 -4.04 34.77
CA GLY A 272 -9.69 -5.48 34.59
C GLY A 272 -9.50 -5.93 33.15
N ASP A 273 -10.17 -7.01 32.79
CA ASP A 273 -10.02 -7.71 31.51
C ASP A 273 -11.34 -7.93 30.74
N THR A 274 -12.45 -7.34 31.21
CA THR A 274 -13.77 -7.47 30.56
C THR A 274 -14.05 -6.28 29.66
N VAL A 275 -14.06 -6.53 28.34
CA VAL A 275 -14.34 -5.51 27.31
C VAL A 275 -15.69 -4.85 27.53
N GLY A 276 -15.71 -3.51 27.54
CA GLY A 276 -16.91 -2.72 27.79
C GLY A 276 -17.26 -2.53 29.26
N ALA A 277 -16.48 -3.10 30.19
CA ALA A 277 -16.66 -2.93 31.63
C ALA A 277 -15.44 -2.27 32.30
N ASP A 278 -14.25 -2.90 32.17
CA ASP A 278 -13.06 -2.49 32.95
C ASP A 278 -11.73 -2.59 32.18
N THR A 279 -11.77 -2.73 30.86
CA THR A 279 -10.60 -2.58 29.97
C THR A 279 -10.36 -1.11 29.61
N MET A 280 -9.12 -0.76 29.28
CA MET A 280 -8.79 0.55 28.71
C MET A 280 -9.00 0.53 27.19
N ALA A 281 -9.99 1.26 26.71
CA ALA A 281 -10.23 1.43 25.28
C ALA A 281 -9.27 2.45 24.66
N GLY A 282 -8.85 2.21 23.43
CA GLY A 282 -7.98 3.11 22.68
C GLY A 282 -8.15 2.99 21.18
N THR A 283 -7.50 3.89 20.45
CA THR A 283 -7.39 3.83 18.99
C THR A 283 -5.93 4.01 18.60
N GLY A 284 -5.44 3.06 17.81
CA GLY A 284 -4.09 3.07 17.28
C GLY A 284 -3.83 4.31 16.44
N THR A 285 -2.65 4.88 16.60
CA THR A 285 -2.20 6.05 15.84
C THR A 285 -1.10 5.70 14.83
N GLY A 286 -0.73 4.42 14.74
CA GLY A 286 0.45 3.98 14.01
C GLY A 286 1.77 4.29 14.73
N SER A 287 1.71 4.71 15.99
CA SER A 287 2.86 5.01 16.84
C SER A 287 2.65 4.44 18.24
N ALA A 288 3.74 4.35 19.01
CA ALA A 288 3.70 3.88 20.39
C ALA A 288 2.88 4.83 21.28
N GLN A 289 1.91 4.25 22.01
CA GLN A 289 1.06 4.96 22.96
C GLN A 289 1.32 4.43 24.36
N SER A 290 1.83 5.30 25.24
CA SER A 290 2.10 4.95 26.63
C SER A 290 0.87 5.16 27.50
N LEU A 291 0.47 4.11 28.21
CA LEU A 291 -0.66 4.08 29.14
C LEU A 291 -0.11 3.82 30.55
N SER A 292 -0.53 4.62 31.53
CA SER A 292 -0.05 4.49 32.91
C SER A 292 -0.96 3.57 33.72
N ILE A 293 -0.38 2.56 34.35
CA ILE A 293 -1.04 1.68 35.31
C ILE A 293 -0.79 2.25 36.70
N SER A 294 -1.86 2.64 37.40
CA SER A 294 -1.77 3.13 38.78
C SER A 294 -2.05 1.98 39.75
N GLY A 295 -1.07 1.59 40.55
CA GLY A 295 -1.22 0.53 41.55
C GLY A 295 -1.44 1.08 42.96
N ARG A 296 -2.08 0.28 43.82
CA ARG A 296 -2.17 0.52 45.26
C ARG A 296 -2.16 -0.75 46.08
N ILE A 297 -1.43 -0.74 47.18
CA ILE A 297 -1.58 -1.67 48.30
C ILE A 297 -2.38 -0.95 49.39
N PRO A 298 -3.60 -1.41 49.76
CA PRO A 298 -4.36 -0.85 50.87
C PRO A 298 -3.61 -0.92 52.21
N SER A 299 -3.87 0.03 53.10
CA SER A 299 -3.35 -0.01 54.47
C SER A 299 -3.89 -1.20 55.30
N ALA A 300 -3.28 -1.43 56.46
CA ALA A 300 -3.71 -2.39 57.49
C ALA A 300 -3.63 -3.88 57.09
N GLN A 301 -2.73 -4.25 56.17
CA GLN A 301 -2.43 -5.65 55.87
C GLN A 301 -1.17 -6.11 56.62
N TRP A 302 -1.34 -6.76 57.77
CA TRP A 302 -0.21 -7.25 58.58
C TRP A 302 0.24 -8.63 58.12
N VAL A 303 0.98 -8.66 57.01
CA VAL A 303 1.49 -9.89 56.40
C VAL A 303 2.89 -10.25 56.91
N ARG A 304 3.34 -11.48 56.63
CA ARG A 304 4.68 -11.95 57.02
C ARG A 304 5.76 -11.09 56.34
N PRO A 305 6.83 -10.67 57.04
CA PRO A 305 7.94 -9.97 56.41
C PRO A 305 8.60 -10.81 55.31
N GLY A 306 8.84 -10.20 54.15
CA GLY A 306 9.50 -10.82 53.00
C GLY A 306 9.14 -10.14 51.68
N SER A 307 9.65 -10.68 50.57
CA SER A 307 9.31 -10.21 49.23
C SER A 307 8.00 -10.82 48.74
N TYR A 308 7.18 -10.00 48.11
CA TYR A 308 5.90 -10.38 47.51
C TYR A 308 5.94 -10.05 46.03
N SER A 309 5.47 -10.97 45.18
CA SER A 309 5.40 -10.77 43.72
C SER A 309 4.13 -11.37 43.13
N ASP A 310 3.72 -10.83 41.99
CA ASP A 310 2.62 -11.35 41.16
C ASP A 310 2.98 -11.19 39.68
N VAL A 311 2.32 -11.95 38.80
CA VAL A 311 2.46 -11.85 37.34
C VAL A 311 1.10 -11.53 36.74
N VAL A 312 0.92 -10.28 36.32
CA VAL A 312 -0.29 -9.83 35.63
C VAL A 312 -0.06 -9.82 34.12
N ILE A 313 -0.96 -10.46 33.38
CA ILE A 313 -0.90 -10.51 31.92
C ILE A 313 -1.66 -9.32 31.35
N ALA A 314 -0.96 -8.53 30.52
CA ALA A 314 -1.56 -7.46 29.73
C ALA A 314 -1.97 -8.00 28.35
N THR A 315 -3.27 -7.97 28.06
CA THR A 315 -3.85 -8.51 26.82
C THR A 315 -4.47 -7.37 26.01
N VAL A 316 -4.06 -7.23 24.75
CA VAL A 316 -4.71 -6.32 23.80
C VAL A 316 -5.60 -7.10 22.84
N SER A 317 -6.87 -6.68 22.76
CA SER A 317 -7.87 -7.20 21.84
C SER A 317 -8.28 -6.12 20.84
N TYR A 318 -8.31 -6.47 19.55
CA TYR A 318 -8.56 -5.56 18.43
C TYR A 318 -9.22 -6.29 17.24
#